data_AF-A0A2S2C5H3-F1
#
_entry.id   AF-A0A2S2C5H3-F1
#
_cell.length_a   1.000
_cell.length_b   1.000
_cell.length_c   1.000
_cell.angle_alpha   90.00
_cell.angle_beta   90.00
_cell.angle_gamma   90.00
#
_symmetry.space_group_name_H-M   'P 1'
#
loop_
_entity.id
_entity.type
_entity.pdbx_description
1 polymer ?
#
loop_
_entity_poly.entity_id
_entity_poly.type
_entity_poly.pdbx_seq_one_letter_code
_entity_poly.pdbx_strand_id
1 'polypeptide(L)'
;MLADYFADPNAERDQHLEDQVNAALGLVSAWAVTELHANPPSAEARSQMPNEASEWMEKWLRRHNPMRDRVFRNTRTTLREYQAAGIIGDDVVIPTRHVNDAFIQLAPGERKLYDRIEEYIRRHYNSYKKDQSSQALGFIMTIYRRRLTSSFEAIKKSLTRRLDVLEQGKSLVDLLSDDDNIDVEDSSSNRKLSKGPPPASRARSTNCGCSSTT
;
A
#
# COMPACT_ATOMS: atom_id res chain seq x y z
N MET A 1 11.48 -12.76 13.25
CA MET A 1 11.88 -12.09 11.99
C MET A 1 13.26 -11.45 12.10
N LEU A 2 13.45 -10.43 12.95
CA LEU A 2 14.79 -9.80 13.09
C LEU A 2 15.81 -10.74 13.77
N ALA A 3 15.38 -11.49 14.79
CA ALA A 3 16.22 -12.53 15.41
C ALA A 3 16.62 -13.62 14.39
N ASP A 4 15.70 -14.03 13.53
CA ASP A 4 15.97 -15.04 12.49
C ASP A 4 16.96 -14.53 11.44
N TYR A 5 16.93 -13.22 11.12
CA TYR A 5 17.93 -12.59 10.25
C TYR A 5 19.32 -12.68 10.87
N PHE A 6 19.50 -12.21 12.11
CA PHE A 6 20.81 -12.24 12.76
C PHE A 6 21.30 -13.63 13.18
N ALA A 7 20.43 -14.65 13.16
CA ALA A 7 20.82 -16.04 13.35
C ALA A 7 21.51 -16.64 12.10
N ASP A 8 21.38 -16.02 10.93
CA ASP A 8 22.02 -16.45 9.70
C ASP A 8 23.52 -16.07 9.70
N PRO A 9 24.45 -17.02 9.51
CA PRO A 9 25.88 -16.72 9.44
C PRO A 9 26.27 -15.73 8.33
N ASN A 10 25.44 -15.60 7.29
CA ASN A 10 25.69 -14.69 6.17
C ASN A 10 24.99 -13.33 6.33
N ALA A 11 24.24 -13.11 7.42
CA ALA A 11 23.57 -11.84 7.63
C ALA A 11 24.58 -10.74 7.96
N GLU A 12 24.55 -9.66 7.18
CA GLU A 12 25.36 -8.49 7.45
C GLU A 12 24.61 -7.54 8.40
N ARG A 13 25.28 -7.14 9.49
CA ARG A 13 24.86 -6.05 10.36
C ARG A 13 25.38 -4.73 9.78
N ASP A 14 24.48 -3.82 9.43
CA ASP A 14 24.83 -2.54 8.83
C ASP A 14 25.44 -1.59 9.86
N GLN A 15 26.77 -1.60 9.93
CA GLN A 15 27.54 -0.79 10.88
C GLN A 15 27.32 0.72 10.67
N HIS A 16 27.16 1.16 9.43
CA HIS A 16 26.94 2.57 9.12
C HIS A 16 25.57 3.05 9.61
N LEU A 17 24.56 2.18 9.51
CA LEU A 17 23.25 2.46 10.08
C LEU A 17 23.30 2.48 11.62
N GLU A 18 24.07 1.58 12.22
CA GLU A 18 24.27 1.55 13.68
C GLU A 18 24.91 2.83 14.20
N ASP A 19 25.94 3.32 13.51
CA ASP A 19 26.60 4.59 13.85
C ASP A 19 25.64 5.79 13.76
N GLN A 20 24.75 5.80 12.76
CA GLN A 20 23.72 6.83 12.63
C GLN A 20 22.70 6.79 13.77
N VAL A 21 22.26 5.59 14.17
CA VAL A 21 21.34 5.40 15.29
C VAL A 21 21.99 5.88 16.59
N ASN A 22 23.24 5.49 16.82
CA ASN A 22 24.03 5.91 17.98
C ASN A 22 24.21 7.44 18.04
N ALA A 23 24.49 8.07 16.90
CA ALA A 23 24.66 9.51 16.81
C ALA A 23 23.34 10.29 17.04
N ALA A 24 22.21 9.75 16.58
CA ALA A 24 20.91 10.42 16.70
C ALA A 24 20.27 10.27 18.08
N LEU A 25 20.26 9.05 18.64
CA LEU A 25 19.51 8.74 19.86
C LEU A 25 20.37 8.71 21.14
N GLY A 26 21.70 8.64 20.99
CA GLY A 26 22.62 8.35 22.09
C GLY A 26 22.57 6.88 22.53
N LEU A 27 23.60 6.44 23.26
CA LEU A 27 23.89 5.02 23.51
C LEU A 27 22.72 4.23 24.13
N VAL A 28 21.98 4.82 25.08
CA VAL A 28 20.91 4.10 25.81
C VAL A 28 19.68 3.89 24.92
N SER A 29 19.24 4.93 24.22
CA SER A 29 18.07 4.84 23.34
C SER A 29 18.41 4.09 22.03
N ALA A 30 19.66 4.17 21.56
CA ALA A 30 20.14 3.37 20.45
C ALA A 30 20.14 1.88 20.75
N TRP A 31 20.47 1.47 21.97
CA TRP A 31 20.43 0.06 22.39
C TRP A 31 19.05 -0.57 22.21
N ALA A 32 17.98 0.18 22.51
CA ALA A 32 16.62 -0.31 22.30
C ALA A 32 16.31 -0.60 20.82
N VAL A 33 17.01 0.07 19.89
CA VAL A 33 16.89 -0.13 18.44
C VAL A 33 17.78 -1.26 17.93
N THR A 34 19.07 -1.23 18.27
CA THR A 34 20.06 -2.18 17.73
C THR A 34 19.89 -3.59 18.31
N GLU A 35 19.53 -3.68 19.59
CA GLU A 35 19.32 -4.94 20.31
C GLU A 35 17.85 -5.39 20.33
N LEU A 36 17.01 -4.82 19.47
CA LEU A 36 15.60 -5.18 19.32
C LEU A 36 15.38 -6.69 19.09
N HIS A 37 16.34 -7.36 18.44
CA HIS A 37 16.30 -8.77 18.12
C HIS A 37 16.41 -9.68 19.36
N ALA A 38 17.16 -9.25 20.37
CA ALA A 38 17.40 -9.98 21.60
C ALA A 38 16.48 -9.51 22.74
N ASN A 39 16.22 -8.20 22.80
CA ASN A 39 15.46 -7.56 23.88
C ASN A 39 14.35 -6.66 23.32
N PRO A 40 13.24 -7.23 22.82
CA PRO A 40 12.14 -6.44 22.30
C PRO A 40 11.46 -5.64 23.44
N PRO A 41 11.15 -4.34 23.24
CA PRO A 41 10.45 -3.54 24.23
C PRO A 41 9.04 -4.07 24.46
N SER A 42 8.54 -3.98 25.70
CA SER A 42 7.17 -4.34 26.07
C SER A 42 6.15 -3.46 25.32
N ALA A 43 4.88 -3.91 25.25
CA ALA A 43 3.82 -3.15 24.60
C ALA A 43 3.64 -1.74 25.21
N GLU A 44 3.76 -1.63 26.54
CA GLU A 44 3.71 -0.36 27.26
C GLU A 44 4.90 0.53 26.90
N ALA A 45 6.12 -0.02 26.89
CA ALA A 45 7.32 0.73 26.52
C ALA A 45 7.24 1.25 25.08
N ARG A 46 6.69 0.47 24.14
CA ARG A 46 6.46 0.90 22.75
C ARG A 46 5.52 2.08 22.65
N SER A 47 4.46 2.11 23.46
CA SER A 47 3.49 3.22 23.47
C SER A 47 4.07 4.54 24.00
N GLN A 48 5.12 4.46 24.82
CA GLN A 48 5.78 5.60 25.45
C GLN A 48 7.08 6.01 24.73
N MET A 49 7.46 5.31 23.66
CA MET A 49 8.68 5.61 22.92
C MET A 49 8.56 6.95 22.17
N PRO A 50 9.63 7.77 22.16
CA PRO A 50 9.69 8.94 21.29
C PRO A 50 9.50 8.56 19.82
N ASN A 51 8.86 9.44 19.05
CA ASN A 51 8.65 9.23 17.61
C ASN A 51 9.98 9.02 16.86
N GLU A 52 11.02 9.76 17.24
CA GLU A 52 12.35 9.65 16.63
C GLU A 52 12.96 8.24 16.81
N ALA A 53 12.83 7.65 18.00
CA ALA A 53 13.30 6.28 18.25
C ALA A 53 12.51 5.26 17.42
N SER A 54 11.21 5.48 17.25
CA SER A 54 10.36 4.62 16.42
C SER A 54 10.73 4.67 14.94
N GLU A 55 11.10 5.86 14.42
CA GLU A 55 11.57 6.00 13.04
C GLU A 55 12.89 5.27 12.79
N TRP A 56 13.83 5.34 13.74
CA TRP A 56 15.10 4.59 13.66
C TRP A 56 14.87 3.09 13.80
N MET A 57 13.96 2.66 14.66
CA MET A 57 13.52 1.28 14.78
C MET A 57 12.98 0.73 13.46
N GLU A 58 12.13 1.51 12.78
CA GLU A 58 11.59 1.13 11.48
C GLU A 58 12.70 1.00 10.42
N LYS A 59 13.62 1.97 10.35
CA LYS A 59 14.78 1.91 9.44
C LYS A 59 15.64 0.67 9.71
N TRP A 60 15.91 0.36 10.97
CA TRP A 60 16.67 -0.81 11.40
C TRP A 60 16.01 -2.11 10.95
N LEU A 61 14.70 -2.25 11.19
CA LEU A 61 13.89 -3.39 10.78
C LEU A 61 13.81 -3.56 9.26
N ARG A 62 13.70 -2.46 8.51
CA ARG A 62 13.65 -2.50 7.03
C ARG A 62 14.98 -2.89 6.41
N ARG A 63 16.10 -2.54 7.06
CA ARG A 63 17.44 -2.90 6.61
C ARG A 63 17.70 -4.39 6.83
N HIS A 64 17.47 -4.87 8.05
CA HIS A 64 17.78 -6.22 8.49
C HIS A 64 16.56 -7.15 8.38
N ASN A 65 15.99 -7.24 7.18
CA ASN A 65 14.82 -8.07 6.90
C ASN A 65 15.24 -9.28 6.05
N PRO A 66 14.99 -10.52 6.49
CA PRO A 66 15.41 -11.72 5.76
C PRO A 66 14.77 -11.82 4.36
N MET A 67 13.59 -11.22 4.17
CA MET A 67 12.93 -11.18 2.87
C MET A 67 13.65 -10.25 1.88
N ARG A 68 14.38 -9.24 2.34
CA ARG A 68 15.12 -8.32 1.46
C ARG A 68 16.23 -9.05 0.71
N ASP A 69 16.96 -9.91 1.41
CA ASP A 69 18.14 -10.57 0.86
C ASP A 69 17.78 -11.88 0.14
N ARG A 70 16.70 -12.54 0.58
CA ARG A 70 16.30 -13.85 0.06
C ARG A 70 15.23 -13.79 -1.02
N VAL A 71 14.48 -12.69 -1.14
CA VAL A 71 13.46 -12.54 -2.19
C VAL A 71 14.00 -11.70 -3.33
N PHE A 72 14.60 -12.38 -4.30
CA PHE A 72 14.86 -11.79 -5.60
C PHE A 72 13.53 -11.59 -6.33
N ARG A 73 13.10 -10.33 -6.44
CA ARG A 73 11.93 -9.96 -7.24
C ARG A 73 12.32 -9.91 -8.72
N ASN A 74 12.63 -11.07 -9.30
CA ASN A 74 12.87 -11.17 -10.73
C ASN A 74 11.55 -11.13 -11.49
N THR A 75 11.46 -10.26 -12.49
CA THR A 75 10.32 -10.24 -13.39
C THR A 75 10.45 -11.36 -14.43
N ARG A 76 9.33 -11.78 -15.03
CA ARG A 76 9.37 -12.68 -16.20
C ARG A 76 10.23 -12.10 -17.33
N THR A 77 10.32 -10.77 -17.43
CA THR A 77 11.20 -10.08 -18.39
C THR A 77 12.66 -10.36 -18.08
N THR A 78 13.09 -10.15 -16.83
CA THR A 78 14.47 -10.43 -16.37
C THR A 78 14.85 -11.89 -16.57
N LEU A 79 13.95 -12.83 -16.24
CA LEU A 79 14.23 -14.26 -16.43
C LEU A 79 14.43 -14.61 -17.92
N ARG A 80 13.68 -13.98 -18.83
CA ARG A 80 13.85 -14.17 -20.27
C ARG A 80 15.15 -13.58 -20.79
N GLU A 81 15.56 -12.43 -20.28
CA GLU A 81 16.86 -11.83 -20.60
C GLU A 81 18.00 -12.74 -20.13
N TYR A 82 17.88 -13.34 -18.94
CA TYR A 82 18.88 -14.28 -18.43
C TYR A 82 18.93 -15.59 -19.22
N GLN A 83 17.79 -16.10 -19.68
CA GLN A 83 17.74 -17.25 -20.58
C GLN A 83 18.38 -16.88 -21.94
N ALA A 84 18.06 -15.72 -22.51
CA ALA A 84 18.69 -15.24 -23.75
C ALA A 84 20.21 -15.01 -23.62
N ALA A 85 20.68 -14.65 -22.42
CA ALA A 85 22.10 -14.51 -22.10
C ALA A 85 22.79 -15.85 -21.75
N GLY A 86 22.07 -16.98 -21.73
CA GLY A 86 22.59 -18.30 -21.37
C GLY A 86 22.93 -18.49 -19.88
N ILE A 87 22.47 -17.58 -19.01
CA ILE A 87 22.66 -17.66 -17.55
C ILE A 87 21.72 -18.72 -16.96
N ILE A 88 20.52 -18.85 -17.54
CA ILE A 88 19.52 -19.85 -17.18
C ILE A 88 19.38 -20.80 -18.36
N GLY A 89 19.25 -22.10 -18.09
CA GLY A 89 19.09 -23.12 -19.13
C GLY A 89 17.80 -22.93 -19.96
N ASP A 90 17.86 -23.35 -21.22
CA ASP A 90 16.72 -23.32 -22.14
C ASP A 90 15.59 -24.28 -21.71
N ASP A 91 15.88 -25.21 -20.81
CA ASP A 91 14.92 -26.14 -20.19
C ASP A 91 13.99 -25.45 -19.16
N VAL A 92 14.36 -24.26 -18.67
CA VAL A 92 13.56 -23.51 -17.70
C VAL A 92 12.37 -22.84 -18.39
N VAL A 93 11.17 -23.38 -18.17
CA VAL A 93 9.93 -22.83 -18.72
C VAL A 93 9.49 -21.57 -17.98
N ILE A 94 9.53 -20.41 -18.63
CA ILE A 94 9.05 -19.14 -18.09
C ILE A 94 7.57 -18.93 -18.48
N PRO A 95 6.61 -19.01 -17.54
CA PRO A 95 5.18 -19.00 -17.88
C PRO A 95 4.72 -17.69 -18.53
N THR A 96 3.93 -17.78 -19.60
CA THR A 96 3.21 -16.65 -20.19
C THR A 96 1.88 -16.43 -19.49
N ARG A 97 1.57 -15.17 -19.16
CA ARG A 97 0.26 -14.79 -18.61
C ARG A 97 -0.67 -14.45 -19.77
N HIS A 98 -1.76 -15.20 -19.90
CA HIS A 98 -2.85 -14.86 -20.81
C HIS A 98 -4.00 -14.27 -19.98
N VAL A 99 -4.38 -13.02 -20.24
CA VAL A 99 -5.49 -12.34 -19.57
C VAL A 99 -6.59 -12.13 -20.59
N ASN A 100 -7.77 -12.65 -20.29
CA ASN A 100 -8.96 -12.47 -21.12
C ASN A 100 -10.05 -11.83 -20.26
N ASP A 101 -10.59 -10.71 -20.72
CA ASP A 101 -11.71 -10.06 -20.06
C ASP A 101 -13.02 -10.78 -20.42
N ALA A 102 -13.68 -11.34 -19.41
CA ALA A 102 -14.98 -11.98 -19.56
C ALA A 102 -16.07 -11.09 -18.96
N PHE A 103 -16.93 -10.52 -19.82
CA PHE A 103 -18.08 -9.75 -19.36
C PHE A 103 -19.19 -10.70 -18.92
N ILE A 104 -19.51 -10.66 -17.63
CA ILE A 104 -20.59 -11.48 -17.04
C ILE A 104 -21.88 -10.66 -17.07
N GLN A 105 -22.92 -11.23 -17.68
CA GLN A 105 -24.25 -10.61 -17.66
C GLN A 105 -24.93 -10.88 -16.32
N LEU A 106 -25.42 -9.82 -15.67
CA LEU A 106 -26.19 -9.94 -14.44
C LEU A 106 -27.59 -10.47 -14.74
N ALA A 107 -28.08 -11.39 -13.92
CA ALA A 107 -29.47 -11.80 -13.98
C ALA A 107 -30.39 -10.60 -13.66
N PRO A 108 -31.65 -10.57 -14.15
CA PRO A 108 -32.54 -9.42 -13.93
C PRO A 108 -32.75 -9.07 -12.45
N GLY A 109 -32.85 -10.08 -11.59
CA GLY A 109 -32.99 -9.89 -10.14
C GLY A 109 -31.74 -9.30 -9.49
N GLU A 110 -30.55 -9.75 -9.93
CA GLU A 110 -29.27 -9.20 -9.48
C GLU A 110 -29.14 -7.75 -9.91
N ARG A 111 -29.36 -7.44 -11.19
CA ARG A 111 -29.32 -6.07 -11.70
C ARG A 111 -30.19 -5.13 -10.86
N LYS A 112 -31.44 -5.52 -10.59
CA LYS A 112 -32.36 -4.74 -9.77
C LYS A 112 -31.85 -4.51 -8.34
N LEU A 113 -31.21 -5.52 -7.74
CA LEU A 113 -30.59 -5.39 -6.42
C LEU A 113 -29.43 -4.39 -6.45
N TYR A 114 -28.52 -4.54 -7.41
CA TYR A 114 -27.39 -3.63 -7.62
C TYR A 114 -27.88 -2.18 -7.78
N ASP A 115 -28.84 -1.96 -8.67
CA ASP A 115 -29.39 -0.62 -8.93
C ASP A 115 -30.02 0.00 -7.67
N ARG A 116 -30.75 -0.80 -6.88
CA ARG A 116 -31.38 -0.34 -5.63
C ARG A 116 -30.35 0.04 -4.57
N ILE A 117 -29.28 -0.74 -4.43
CA ILE A 117 -28.18 -0.46 -3.50
C ILE A 117 -27.43 0.79 -3.96
N GLU A 118 -27.12 0.90 -5.26
CA GLU A 118 -26.44 2.07 -5.81
C GLU A 118 -27.27 3.33 -5.61
N GLU A 119 -28.57 3.28 -5.87
CA GLU A 119 -29.46 4.42 -5.67
C GLU A 119 -29.58 4.82 -4.19
N TYR A 120 -29.62 3.85 -3.27
CA TYR A 120 -29.54 4.14 -1.84
C TYR A 120 -28.26 4.89 -1.48
N ILE A 121 -27.10 4.40 -1.92
CA ILE A 121 -25.80 5.04 -1.66
C ILE A 121 -25.79 6.46 -2.24
N ARG A 122 -26.26 6.63 -3.49
CA ARG A 122 -26.30 7.91 -4.21
C ARG A 122 -27.20 8.95 -3.53
N ARG A 123 -28.41 8.57 -3.11
CA ARG A 123 -29.34 9.50 -2.44
C ARG A 123 -28.79 10.04 -1.14
N HIS A 124 -28.25 9.15 -0.31
CA HIS A 124 -27.68 9.57 0.97
C HIS A 124 -26.44 10.46 0.76
N TYR A 125 -25.59 10.17 -0.23
CA TYR A 125 -24.48 11.05 -0.61
C TYR A 125 -24.95 12.49 -0.92
N ASN A 126 -26.01 12.63 -1.74
CA ASN A 126 -26.55 13.94 -2.10
C ASN A 126 -27.10 14.72 -0.90
N SER A 127 -27.69 14.02 0.08
CA SER A 127 -28.17 14.65 1.30
C SER A 127 -27.04 15.18 2.18
N TYR A 128 -25.93 14.45 2.31
CA TYR A 128 -24.79 14.85 3.15
C TYR A 128 -23.86 15.87 2.48
N LYS A 129 -23.81 15.96 1.15
CA LYS A 129 -22.99 16.96 0.42
C LYS A 129 -23.43 18.41 0.69
N LYS A 130 -24.65 18.60 1.22
CA LYS A 130 -25.16 19.92 1.61
C LYS A 130 -24.50 20.46 2.88
N ASP A 131 -23.93 19.59 3.72
CA ASP A 131 -23.12 19.97 4.89
C ASP A 131 -21.62 19.84 4.57
N GLN A 132 -20.83 20.88 4.86
CA GLN A 132 -19.47 21.04 4.33
C GLN A 132 -18.39 20.07 4.89
N SER A 133 -18.73 19.08 5.73
CA SER A 133 -17.80 18.10 6.31
C SER A 133 -17.52 16.88 5.39
N SER A 134 -17.38 17.14 4.09
CA SER A 134 -17.61 16.18 2.99
C SER A 134 -16.46 15.20 2.61
N GLN A 135 -15.30 15.25 3.29
CA GLN A 135 -14.14 14.39 2.94
C GLN A 135 -14.37 12.90 3.30
N ALA A 136 -14.88 12.61 4.51
CA ALA A 136 -15.15 11.25 4.95
C ALA A 136 -16.26 10.55 4.15
N LEU A 137 -17.18 11.33 3.56
CA LEU A 137 -18.34 10.81 2.85
C LEU A 137 -18.00 10.22 1.47
N GLY A 138 -17.11 10.86 0.71
CA GLY A 138 -16.69 10.37 -0.61
C GLY A 138 -15.97 9.03 -0.54
N PHE A 139 -15.26 8.80 0.56
CA PHE A 139 -14.55 7.56 0.85
C PHE A 139 -15.52 6.39 1.10
N ILE A 140 -16.54 6.60 1.94
CA ILE A 140 -17.56 5.57 2.25
C ILE A 140 -18.28 5.11 0.99
N MET A 141 -18.61 6.02 0.08
CA MET A 141 -19.23 5.65 -1.21
C MET A 141 -18.35 4.69 -2.02
N THR A 142 -17.04 4.93 -2.02
CA THR A 142 -16.07 4.12 -2.76
C THR A 142 -15.95 2.72 -2.16
N ILE A 143 -15.91 2.62 -0.82
CA ILE A 143 -15.92 1.33 -0.12
C ILE A 143 -17.18 0.53 -0.44
N TYR A 144 -18.35 1.17 -0.37
CA TYR A 144 -19.61 0.47 -0.63
C TYR A 144 -19.68 -0.05 -2.06
N ARG A 145 -19.20 0.73 -3.04
CA ARG A 145 -19.10 0.27 -4.44
C ARG A 145 -18.12 -0.90 -4.58
N ARG A 146 -16.95 -0.83 -3.96
CA ARG A 146 -15.95 -1.91 -3.96
C ARG A 146 -16.49 -3.20 -3.33
N ARG A 147 -17.24 -3.09 -2.23
CA ARG A 147 -17.84 -4.25 -1.54
C ARG A 147 -19.00 -4.86 -2.32
N LEU A 148 -19.80 -4.02 -2.97
CA LEU A 148 -20.89 -4.45 -3.84
C LEU A 148 -20.37 -5.29 -5.03
N THR A 149 -19.18 -4.99 -5.55
CA THR A 149 -18.57 -5.76 -6.64
C THR A 149 -17.71 -6.94 -6.16
N SER A 150 -17.29 -6.98 -4.89
CA SER A 150 -16.45 -8.06 -4.38
C SER A 150 -17.23 -9.24 -3.80
N SER A 151 -18.35 -9.00 -3.10
CA SER A 151 -19.19 -10.06 -2.53
C SER A 151 -20.55 -9.54 -2.02
N PHE A 152 -21.61 -10.31 -2.24
CA PHE A 152 -22.92 -10.03 -1.65
C PHE A 152 -22.89 -10.00 -0.11
N GLU A 153 -22.11 -10.86 0.51
CA GLU A 153 -21.97 -10.88 1.98
C GLU A 153 -21.23 -9.62 2.48
N ALA A 154 -20.27 -9.11 1.71
CA ALA A 154 -19.54 -7.90 2.07
C ALA A 154 -20.46 -6.67 2.06
N ILE A 155 -21.30 -6.51 1.03
CA ILE A 155 -22.25 -5.40 1.00
C ILE A 155 -23.37 -5.54 2.05
N LYS A 156 -23.81 -6.77 2.35
CA LYS A 156 -24.76 -7.02 3.43
C LYS A 156 -24.19 -6.55 4.78
N LYS A 157 -22.96 -6.96 5.12
CA LYS A 157 -22.28 -6.51 6.35
C LYS A 157 -22.11 -4.99 6.41
N SER A 158 -21.75 -4.33 5.30
CA SER A 158 -21.71 -2.86 5.23
C SER A 158 -23.05 -2.22 5.59
N LEU A 159 -24.14 -2.73 4.99
CA LEU A 159 -25.48 -2.19 5.20
C LEU A 159 -25.98 -2.45 6.62
N THR A 160 -25.70 -3.63 7.20
CA THR A 160 -26.02 -3.94 8.60
C THR A 160 -25.28 -3.01 9.55
N ARG A 161 -23.96 -2.85 9.40
CA ARG A 161 -23.19 -1.91 10.23
C ARG A 161 -23.74 -0.48 10.14
N ARG A 162 -24.22 -0.08 8.96
CA ARG A 162 -24.85 1.22 8.78
C ARG A 162 -26.20 1.34 9.47
N LEU A 163 -27.00 0.29 9.46
CA LEU A 163 -28.23 0.24 10.23
C LEU A 163 -27.92 0.43 11.72
N ASP A 164 -26.96 -0.33 12.26
CA ASP A 164 -26.56 -0.25 13.67
C ASP A 164 -26.09 1.17 14.06
N VAL A 165 -25.29 1.82 13.21
CA VAL A 165 -24.82 3.20 13.44
C VAL A 165 -25.98 4.19 13.46
N LEU A 166 -26.95 4.04 12.55
CA LEU A 166 -28.13 4.90 12.49
C LEU A 166 -29.03 4.71 13.72
N GLU A 167 -29.24 3.47 14.15
CA GLU A 167 -30.03 3.14 15.34
C GLU A 167 -29.37 3.65 16.63
N GLN A 168 -28.04 3.63 16.69
CA GLN A 168 -27.27 4.07 17.85
C GLN A 168 -26.96 5.58 17.84
N GLY A 169 -27.41 6.33 16.83
CA GLY A 169 -27.13 7.77 16.69
C GLY A 169 -25.65 8.11 16.55
N LYS A 170 -24.84 7.15 16.10
CA LYS A 170 -23.39 7.28 15.97
C LYS A 170 -23.00 8.08 14.73
N SER A 171 -21.75 8.53 14.70
CA SER A 171 -21.25 9.38 13.62
C SER A 171 -20.96 8.57 12.36
N LEU A 172 -20.87 9.26 11.23
CA LEU A 172 -20.54 8.67 9.93
C LEU A 172 -19.14 8.02 9.90
N VAL A 173 -18.24 8.42 10.81
CA VAL A 173 -16.88 7.88 10.95
C VAL A 173 -16.90 6.45 11.49
N ASP A 174 -17.90 6.10 12.30
CA ASP A 174 -18.04 4.79 12.94
C ASP A 174 -18.47 3.67 11.95
N LEU A 175 -18.80 4.06 10.70
CA LEU A 175 -19.15 3.15 9.61
C LEU A 175 -17.95 2.37 9.06
N LEU A 176 -16.73 2.88 9.25
CA LEU A 176 -15.51 2.27 8.75
C LEU A 176 -15.03 1.17 9.71
N SER A 177 -14.71 -0.02 9.18
CA SER A 177 -13.94 -1.01 9.95
C SER A 177 -12.47 -0.62 10.04
N ASP A 178 -11.74 -1.23 10.96
CA ASP A 178 -10.28 -1.02 11.06
C ASP A 178 -9.57 -1.29 9.72
N ASP A 179 -10.03 -2.30 8.98
CA ASP A 179 -9.56 -2.61 7.62
C ASP A 179 -9.83 -1.48 6.60
N ASP A 180 -10.93 -0.74 6.77
CA ASP A 180 -11.25 0.39 5.90
C ASP A 180 -10.36 1.60 6.18
N ASN A 181 -9.90 1.76 7.42
CA ASN A 181 -9.00 2.86 7.79
C ASN A 181 -7.63 2.74 7.11
N ILE A 182 -7.16 1.51 6.85
CA ILE A 182 -5.89 1.24 6.16
C ILE A 182 -5.94 1.79 4.71
N ASP A 183 -7.07 1.60 4.02
CA ASP A 183 -7.31 2.12 2.67
C ASP A 183 -7.43 3.67 2.64
N VAL A 184 -7.87 4.29 3.75
CA VAL A 184 -7.89 5.77 3.91
C VAL A 184 -6.46 6.32 3.95
N GLU A 185 -5.59 5.69 4.74
CA GLU A 185 -4.23 6.17 4.98
C GLU A 185 -3.36 6.12 3.72
N ASP A 186 -3.44 5.07 2.91
CA ASP A 186 -2.66 4.93 1.67
C ASP A 186 -3.09 5.97 0.60
N SER A 187 -4.41 6.20 0.49
CA SER A 187 -5.01 7.20 -0.43
C SER A 187 -4.73 8.66 -0.03
N SER A 188 -4.45 8.92 1.24
CA SER A 188 -4.11 10.25 1.77
C SER A 188 -2.61 10.52 1.72
N SER A 189 -1.78 9.49 1.91
CA SER A 189 -0.32 9.55 1.87
C SER A 189 0.19 9.79 0.45
N ASN A 190 -0.43 9.18 -0.57
CA ASN A 190 -0.06 9.35 -1.98
C ASN A 190 -0.28 10.78 -2.51
N ARG A 191 -1.06 11.61 -1.80
CA ARG A 191 -1.34 13.00 -2.20
C ARG A 191 -0.34 14.01 -1.66
N LYS A 192 0.46 13.66 -0.65
CA LYS A 192 1.54 14.54 -0.14
C LYS A 192 2.80 14.49 -1.01
N LEU A 193 2.95 13.48 -1.87
CA LEU A 193 4.13 13.34 -2.76
C LEU A 193 4.03 14.09 -4.09
N SER A 194 2.87 14.66 -4.46
CA SER A 194 2.68 15.29 -5.79
C SER A 194 2.91 16.81 -5.83
N LYS A 195 3.51 17.42 -4.79
CA LYS A 195 3.86 18.86 -4.77
C LYS A 195 5.36 19.11 -4.98
N GLY A 196 5.99 18.39 -5.90
CA GLY A 196 7.29 18.78 -6.46
C GLY A 196 7.09 19.50 -7.79
N PRO A 197 7.77 20.63 -8.07
CA PRO A 197 7.71 21.25 -9.38
C PRO A 197 8.25 20.26 -10.44
N PRO A 198 7.65 20.20 -11.64
CA PRO A 198 8.10 19.27 -12.67
C PRO A 198 9.54 19.59 -13.09
N PRO A 199 10.40 18.58 -13.34
CA PRO A 199 11.77 18.80 -13.78
C PRO A 199 11.78 19.43 -15.18
N ALA A 200 12.64 20.44 -15.35
CA ALA A 200 12.83 21.14 -16.62
C ALA A 200 13.20 20.17 -17.75
N SER A 201 12.37 20.11 -18.78
CA SER A 201 12.62 19.33 -19.98
C SER A 201 13.87 19.86 -20.69
N ARG A 202 14.93 19.06 -20.75
CA ARG A 202 16.08 19.29 -21.64
C ARG A 202 15.60 19.27 -23.09
N ALA A 203 15.72 20.40 -23.78
CA ALA A 203 15.49 20.50 -25.21
C ALA A 203 16.43 19.56 -25.97
N ARG A 204 15.86 18.57 -26.68
CA ARG A 204 16.56 17.77 -27.67
C ARG A 204 16.67 18.62 -28.95
N SER A 205 17.87 19.10 -29.25
CA SER A 205 18.23 19.58 -30.58
C SER A 205 18.02 18.44 -31.58
N THR A 206 17.05 18.59 -32.48
CA THR A 206 16.89 17.75 -33.66
C THR A 206 17.40 18.56 -34.85
N ASN A 207 18.60 18.22 -35.31
CA ASN A 207 19.19 18.79 -36.50
C ASN A 207 18.63 18.02 -37.71
N CYS A 208 17.55 18.52 -38.32
CA CYS A 208 17.07 18.04 -39.61
C CYS A 208 17.71 18.91 -40.72
N GLY A 209 18.75 18.39 -41.37
CA GLY A 209 19.27 18.95 -42.61
C GLY A 209 18.60 18.28 -43.80
N CYS A 210 17.62 18.96 -44.40
CA CYS A 210 17.03 18.58 -45.69
C CYS A 210 18.08 18.64 -46.80
N SER A 211 18.14 17.58 -47.59
CA SER A 211 18.77 17.53 -48.89
C SER A 211 17.77 18.05 -49.94
N SER A 212 18.17 18.99 -50.78
CA SER A 212 17.50 19.31 -52.03
C SER A 212 18.50 19.84 -53.05
N THR A 213 18.86 18.95 -53.97
CA THR A 213 18.97 19.15 -55.43
C THR A 213 19.32 20.55 -55.96
N THR A 214 20.45 20.60 -56.68
CA THR A 214 20.47 20.96 -58.11
C THR A 214 21.53 20.12 -58.80
#